data_AF-A0A1G3D8E1-F1
#
_entry.id   AF-A0A1G3D8E1-F1
#
_cell.length_a   1.000
_cell.length_b   1.000
_cell.length_c   1.000
_cell.angle_alpha   90.00
_cell.angle_beta   90.00
_cell.angle_gamma   90.00
#
_symmetry.space_group_name_H-M   'P 1'
#
loop_
_entity.id
_entity.type
_entity.pdbx_description
1 polymer ?
#
loop_
_entity_poly.entity_id
_entity_poly.type
_entity_poly.pdbx_seq_one_letter_code
_entity_poly.pdbx_strand_id
1 'polypeptide(L)'
;MINALSWKFDGKNNAELYACYLALLYHVSLIELDTAFLSADEIFCMGYLMVMDDYFHPEKALPILEEAYKTMGNSFTVSIILAIAKAQRAFDSDWCEVWKLTEAVLQNKELNQDLRPEATKMIVDYMVLYKEYCE
;
A
#
# COMPACT_ATOMS: atom_id res chain seq x y z
N MET A 1 -11.81 -4.88 4.93
CA MET A 1 -11.35 -3.61 4.32
C MET A 1 -10.26 -3.05 5.24
N ILE A 2 -8.99 -3.03 4.82
CA ILE A 2 -7.85 -2.60 5.65
C ILE A 2 -7.96 -1.12 6.04
N ASN A 3 -8.46 -0.26 5.14
CA ASN A 3 -8.66 1.18 5.41
C ASN A 3 -9.53 1.44 6.64
N ALA A 4 -10.46 0.53 6.97
CA ALA A 4 -11.30 0.64 8.16
C ALA A 4 -10.51 0.51 9.47
N LEU A 5 -9.32 -0.11 9.44
CA LEU A 5 -8.42 -0.16 10.59
C LEU A 5 -7.80 1.22 10.86
N SER A 6 -7.70 2.09 9.84
CA SER A 6 -7.08 3.43 9.89
C SER A 6 -5.61 3.41 10.37
N TRP A 7 -4.94 4.55 10.43
CA TRP A 7 -3.61 4.70 11.05
C TRP A 7 -3.73 5.49 12.37
N LYS A 8 -2.64 5.63 13.12
CA LYS A 8 -2.56 6.54 14.28
C LYS A 8 -1.14 7.09 14.37
N PHE A 9 -0.99 8.28 14.97
CA PHE A 9 0.31 8.97 15.06
C PHE A 9 1.38 8.10 15.72
N ASP A 10 1.04 7.41 16.82
CA ASP A 10 1.98 6.52 17.54
C ASP A 10 2.17 5.14 16.88
N GLY A 11 1.60 4.91 15.69
CA GLY A 11 1.70 3.67 14.93
C GLY A 11 0.96 2.45 15.52
N LYS A 12 0.53 1.50 14.69
CA LYS A 12 -0.25 0.31 15.11
C LYS A 12 0.57 -0.97 15.00
N ASN A 13 -0.04 -2.11 15.33
CA ASN A 13 0.57 -3.44 15.26
C ASN A 13 -0.30 -4.45 14.50
N ASN A 14 -1.12 -3.98 13.55
CA ASN A 14 -1.98 -4.87 12.77
C ASN A 14 -1.18 -5.82 11.88
N ALA A 15 -0.05 -5.36 11.33
CA ALA A 15 0.86 -6.19 10.54
C ALA A 15 1.47 -7.31 11.39
N GLU A 16 1.84 -7.02 12.63
CA GLU A 16 2.35 -8.03 13.58
C GLU A 16 1.27 -9.08 13.91
N LEU A 17 0.04 -8.63 14.18
CA LEU A 17 -1.09 -9.53 14.43
C LEU A 17 -1.41 -10.39 13.20
N TYR A 18 -1.32 -9.81 12.01
CA TYR A 18 -1.53 -10.52 10.76
C TYR A 18 -0.42 -11.53 10.49
N ALA A 19 0.84 -11.19 10.77
CA ALA A 19 1.97 -12.13 10.68
C ALA A 19 1.82 -13.30 11.65
N CYS A 20 1.36 -13.05 12.87
CA CYS A 20 1.02 -14.11 13.83
C CYS A 20 -0.07 -15.04 13.28
N TYR A 21 -1.12 -14.48 12.67
CA TYR A 21 -2.18 -15.26 12.03
C TYR A 21 -1.64 -16.14 10.89
N LEU A 22 -0.82 -15.58 10.00
CA LEU A 22 -0.24 -16.32 8.88
C LEU A 22 0.71 -17.43 9.35
N ALA A 23 1.54 -17.17 10.36
CA ALA A 23 2.41 -18.19 10.95
C ALA A 23 1.61 -19.39 11.47
N LEU A 24 0.48 -19.14 12.15
CA LEU A 24 -0.44 -20.19 12.59
C LEU A 24 -1.10 -20.94 11.41
N LEU A 25 -1.51 -20.21 10.37
CA LEU A 25 -2.15 -20.77 9.17
C LEU A 25 -1.21 -21.71 8.40
N TYR A 26 0.05 -21.33 8.28
CA TYR A 26 1.07 -22.08 7.53
C TYR A 26 1.87 -23.08 8.38
N HIS A 27 1.58 -23.16 9.68
CA HIS A 27 2.27 -24.05 10.64
C HIS A 27 3.79 -23.84 10.68
N VAL A 28 4.25 -22.58 10.56
CA VAL A 28 5.65 -22.17 10.68
C VAL A 28 5.83 -21.23 11.87
N SER A 29 7.05 -21.07 12.38
CA SER A 29 7.30 -20.03 13.37
C SER A 29 7.28 -18.64 12.73
N LEU A 30 7.04 -17.60 13.54
CA LEU A 30 7.07 -16.21 13.05
C LEU A 30 8.43 -15.81 12.44
N ILE A 31 9.52 -16.43 12.91
CA ILE A 31 10.88 -16.18 12.42
C ILE A 31 11.10 -16.82 11.05
N GLU A 32 10.44 -17.95 10.78
CA GLU A 32 10.52 -18.68 9.52
C GLU A 32 9.52 -18.18 8.48
N LEU A 33 8.53 -17.39 8.87
CA LEU A 33 7.54 -16.84 7.96
C LEU A 33 8.20 -15.84 6.99
N ASP A 34 8.26 -16.21 5.72
CA ASP A 34 8.69 -15.37 4.63
C ASP A 34 7.63 -15.26 3.52
N THR A 35 7.85 -14.38 2.56
CA THR A 35 6.92 -14.15 1.45
C THR A 35 6.81 -15.32 0.48
N ALA A 36 7.76 -16.26 0.46
CA ALA A 36 7.71 -17.44 -0.40
C ALA A 36 6.62 -18.44 0.03
N PHE A 37 6.16 -18.38 1.28
CA PHE A 37 5.00 -19.14 1.75
C PHE A 37 3.66 -18.51 1.35
N LEU A 38 3.64 -17.20 1.09
CA LEU A 38 2.42 -16.40 1.03
C LEU A 38 1.88 -16.27 -0.39
N SER A 39 0.56 -16.19 -0.52
CA SER A 39 -0.07 -15.74 -1.75
C SER A 39 0.17 -14.25 -2.00
N ALA A 40 0.05 -13.81 -3.25
CA ALA A 40 0.23 -12.40 -3.59
C ALA A 40 -0.75 -11.48 -2.84
N ASP A 41 -1.99 -11.92 -2.60
CA ASP A 41 -2.99 -11.21 -1.80
C ASP A 41 -2.54 -11.06 -0.33
N GLU A 42 -1.94 -12.09 0.27
CA GLU A 42 -1.44 -12.04 1.63
C GLU A 42 -0.22 -11.13 1.76
N ILE A 43 0.69 -11.19 0.78
CA ILE A 43 1.84 -10.27 0.68
C ILE A 43 1.33 -8.83 0.56
N PHE A 44 0.33 -8.58 -0.30
CA PHE A 44 -0.28 -7.27 -0.45
C PHE A 44 -0.90 -6.77 0.86
N CYS A 45 -1.69 -7.62 1.53
CA CYS A 45 -2.29 -7.29 2.82
C CYS A 45 -1.23 -6.98 3.88
N MET A 46 -0.16 -7.76 3.93
CA MET A 46 0.97 -7.54 4.86
C MET A 46 1.61 -6.17 4.61
N GLY A 47 2.02 -5.90 3.38
CA GLY A 47 2.63 -4.62 3.01
C GLY A 47 1.71 -3.44 3.29
N TYR A 48 0.40 -3.57 3.01
CA TYR A 48 -0.53 -2.48 3.26
C TYR A 48 -0.75 -2.24 4.76
N LEU A 49 -0.86 -3.29 5.57
CA LEU A 49 -0.93 -3.14 7.03
C LEU A 49 0.34 -2.49 7.59
N MET A 50 1.53 -2.83 7.06
CA MET A 50 2.78 -2.20 7.48
C MET A 50 2.79 -0.69 7.19
N VAL A 51 2.32 -0.27 6.01
CA VAL A 51 2.14 1.17 5.70
C VAL A 51 1.17 1.84 6.67
N MET A 52 0.06 1.19 7.00
CA MET A 52 -0.94 1.76 7.91
C MET A 52 -0.49 1.78 9.38
N ASP A 53 0.40 0.85 9.75
CA ASP A 53 0.99 0.77 11.08
C ASP A 53 2.09 1.81 11.29
N ASP A 54 2.90 2.13 10.28
CA ASP A 54 3.98 3.13 10.33
C ASP A 54 3.89 4.11 9.13
N TYR A 55 2.83 4.92 9.14
CA TYR A 55 2.45 5.81 8.02
C TYR A 55 3.56 6.77 7.56
N PHE A 56 4.41 7.20 8.49
CA PHE A 56 5.48 8.16 8.22
C PHE A 56 6.77 7.50 7.72
N HIS A 57 6.91 6.17 7.83
CA HIS A 57 8.12 5.44 7.43
C HIS A 57 7.77 4.19 6.59
N PRO A 58 7.27 4.37 5.35
CA PRO A 58 6.83 3.27 4.50
C PRO A 58 7.97 2.38 3.96
N GLU A 59 9.24 2.71 4.24
CA GLU A 59 10.43 2.05 3.67
C GLU A 59 10.44 0.54 3.89
N LYS A 60 9.99 0.09 5.06
CA LYS A 60 9.93 -1.35 5.37
C LYS A 60 8.82 -2.08 4.62
N ALA A 61 7.75 -1.37 4.29
CA ALA A 61 6.59 -1.92 3.61
C ALA A 61 6.74 -1.96 2.08
N LEU A 62 7.52 -1.04 1.51
CA LEU A 62 7.69 -0.92 0.07
C LEU A 62 8.19 -2.21 -0.61
N PRO A 63 9.24 -2.90 -0.14
CA PRO A 63 9.68 -4.15 -0.76
C PRO A 63 8.59 -5.22 -0.81
N ILE A 64 7.75 -5.27 0.23
CA ILE A 64 6.63 -6.23 0.34
C ILE A 64 5.52 -5.88 -0.65
N LEU A 65 5.14 -4.60 -0.74
CA LEU A 65 4.16 -4.14 -1.72
C LEU A 65 4.65 -4.30 -3.17
N GLU A 66 5.94 -4.07 -3.42
CA GLU A 66 6.57 -4.30 -4.73
C GLU A 66 6.59 -5.78 -5.11
N GLU A 67 6.76 -6.67 -4.12
CA GLU A 67 6.67 -8.11 -4.34
C GLU A 67 5.25 -8.55 -4.74
N ALA A 68 4.22 -8.07 -4.04
CA ALA A 68 2.83 -8.33 -4.44
C ALA A 68 2.53 -7.78 -5.84
N TYR A 69 3.02 -6.57 -6.15
CA TYR A 69 2.84 -5.94 -7.44
C TYR A 69 3.44 -6.74 -8.61
N LYS A 70 4.53 -7.50 -8.41
CA LYS A 70 5.10 -8.35 -9.48
C LYS A 70 4.10 -9.37 -10.02
N THR A 71 3.21 -9.88 -9.17
CA THR A 71 2.18 -10.85 -9.55
C THR A 71 0.84 -10.19 -9.87
N MET A 72 0.49 -9.12 -9.16
CA MET A 72 -0.82 -8.46 -9.23
C MET A 72 -0.78 -7.10 -9.94
N GLY A 73 0.22 -6.87 -10.80
CA GLY A 73 0.47 -5.54 -11.41
C GLY A 73 -0.61 -5.01 -12.34
N ASN A 74 -1.60 -5.84 -12.70
CA ASN A 74 -2.80 -5.42 -13.44
C ASN A 74 -3.94 -4.92 -12.53
N SER A 75 -3.84 -5.07 -11.20
CA SER A 75 -4.82 -4.58 -10.23
C SER A 75 -4.66 -3.07 -10.04
N PHE A 76 -5.75 -2.32 -10.19
CA PHE A 76 -5.76 -0.91 -9.84
C PHE A 76 -5.51 -0.72 -8.34
N THR A 77 -6.14 -1.55 -7.49
CA THR A 77 -5.97 -1.49 -6.02
C THR A 77 -4.52 -1.66 -5.61
N VAL A 78 -3.82 -2.69 -6.10
CA VAL A 78 -2.41 -2.92 -5.75
C VAL A 78 -1.53 -1.77 -6.27
N SER A 79 -1.78 -1.33 -7.49
CA SER A 79 -1.01 -0.25 -8.13
C SER A 79 -1.15 1.07 -7.37
N ILE A 80 -2.37 1.47 -7.00
CA ILE A 80 -2.61 2.77 -6.36
C ILE A 80 -2.11 2.78 -4.92
N ILE A 81 -2.23 1.68 -4.19
CA ILE A 81 -1.68 1.58 -2.82
C ILE A 81 -0.15 1.61 -2.84
N LEU A 82 0.51 0.91 -3.76
CA LEU A 82 1.96 1.01 -3.92
C LEU A 82 2.39 2.45 -4.29
N ALA A 83 1.66 3.12 -5.19
CA ALA A 83 1.94 4.50 -5.56
C ALA A 83 1.79 5.47 -4.37
N ILE A 84 0.75 5.31 -3.56
CA ILE A 84 0.56 6.10 -2.33
C ILE A 84 1.70 5.83 -1.34
N ALA A 85 2.11 4.58 -1.16
CA ALA A 85 3.24 4.23 -0.29
C ALA A 85 4.56 4.86 -0.75
N LYS A 86 4.78 4.95 -2.07
CA LYS A 86 5.93 5.67 -2.64
C LYS A 86 5.79 7.18 -2.44
N ALA A 87 4.61 7.73 -2.66
CA ALA A 87 4.31 9.15 -2.45
C ALA A 87 4.51 9.57 -0.99
N GLN A 88 4.23 8.69 -0.02
CA GLN A 88 4.48 8.97 1.39
C GLN A 88 5.94 9.35 1.68
N ARG A 89 6.91 8.77 0.96
CA ARG A 89 8.33 9.13 1.10
C ARG A 89 8.67 10.51 0.55
N ALA A 90 7.85 11.01 -0.37
CA ALA A 90 8.06 12.30 -1.01
C ALA A 90 7.35 13.46 -0.26
N PHE A 91 6.54 13.17 0.77
CA PHE A 91 5.81 14.20 1.51
C PHE A 91 6.71 15.27 2.15
N ASP A 92 7.93 14.93 2.53
CA ASP A 92 8.84 15.87 3.16
C ASP A 92 9.80 16.56 2.16
N SER A 93 9.76 16.19 0.87
CA SER A 93 10.79 16.61 -0.10
C SER A 93 10.26 17.15 -1.42
N ASP A 94 9.24 16.53 -2.02
CA ASP A 94 8.77 16.85 -3.37
C ASP A 94 7.27 16.57 -3.50
N TRP A 95 6.47 17.62 -3.32
CA TRP A 95 5.02 17.52 -3.41
C TRP A 95 4.52 17.34 -4.85
N CYS A 96 5.30 17.72 -5.86
CA CYS A 96 4.95 17.39 -7.23
C CYS A 96 5.08 15.88 -7.48
N GLU A 97 6.14 15.27 -6.95
CA GLU A 97 6.36 13.83 -7.05
C GLU A 97 5.22 13.03 -6.39
N VAL A 98 4.72 13.50 -5.25
CA VAL A 98 3.51 12.93 -4.58
C VAL A 98 2.34 12.84 -5.56
N TRP A 99 2.06 13.90 -6.32
CA TRP A 99 1.01 13.91 -7.34
C TRP A 99 1.36 12.98 -8.50
N LYS A 100 2.53 13.13 -9.11
CA LYS A 100 2.94 12.39 -10.33
C LYS A 100 2.91 10.88 -10.14
N LEU A 101 3.35 10.39 -8.98
CA LEU A 101 3.33 8.95 -8.66
C LEU A 101 1.92 8.38 -8.70
N THR A 102 0.94 9.10 -8.14
CA THR A 102 -0.45 8.64 -8.13
C THR A 102 -1.18 8.92 -9.44
N GLU A 103 -0.92 10.05 -10.10
CA GLU A 103 -1.48 10.39 -11.42
C GLU A 103 -1.14 9.32 -12.47
N ALA A 104 0.09 8.80 -12.46
CA ALA A 104 0.52 7.76 -13.39
C ALA A 104 -0.37 6.50 -13.31
N VAL A 105 -0.81 6.12 -12.10
CA VAL A 105 -1.72 4.99 -11.91
C VAL A 105 -3.15 5.37 -12.28
N LEU A 106 -3.62 6.57 -11.88
CA LEU A 106 -4.96 7.06 -12.16
C LEU A 106 -5.26 7.19 -13.66
N GLN A 107 -4.26 7.51 -14.47
CA GLN A 107 -4.39 7.63 -15.92
C GLN A 107 -4.24 6.29 -16.67
N ASN A 108 -3.84 5.22 -15.98
CA ASN A 108 -3.64 3.92 -16.61
C ASN A 108 -4.96 3.16 -16.78
N LYS A 109 -5.52 3.22 -17.99
CA LYS A 109 -6.79 2.59 -18.37
C LYS A 109 -6.70 1.07 -18.57
N GLU A 110 -5.50 0.52 -18.61
CA GLU A 110 -5.28 -0.93 -18.79
C GLU A 110 -5.41 -1.69 -17.47
N LEU A 111 -5.47 -1.00 -16.33
CA LEU A 111 -5.63 -1.63 -15.01
C LEU A 111 -7.07 -2.08 -14.77
N ASN A 112 -7.21 -3.26 -14.17
CA ASN A 112 -8.46 -3.79 -13.67
C ASN A 112 -8.98 -2.89 -12.54
N GLN A 113 -10.16 -2.30 -12.75
CA GLN A 113 -10.82 -1.40 -11.80
C GLN A 113 -11.47 -2.20 -10.65
N ASP A 114 -10.65 -2.82 -9.83
CA ASP A 114 -11.04 -3.70 -8.72
C ASP A 114 -11.20 -2.97 -7.37
N LEU A 115 -10.90 -1.66 -7.33
CA LEU A 115 -11.21 -0.80 -6.19
C LEU A 115 -12.62 -0.22 -6.34
N ARG A 116 -13.35 -0.13 -5.22
CA ARG A 116 -14.68 0.48 -5.20
C ARG A 116 -14.61 1.94 -5.68
N PRO A 117 -15.51 2.39 -6.58
CA PRO A 117 -15.49 3.75 -7.12
C PRO A 117 -15.45 4.85 -6.04
N GLU A 118 -16.15 4.65 -4.92
CA GLU A 118 -16.17 5.59 -3.81
C GLU A 118 -14.79 5.72 -3.14
N ALA A 119 -14.08 4.60 -2.99
CA ALA A 119 -12.72 4.60 -2.44
C ALA A 119 -11.72 5.24 -3.42
N THR A 120 -11.86 4.96 -4.72
CA THR A 120 -11.08 5.64 -5.76
C THR A 120 -11.30 7.15 -5.71
N LYS A 121 -12.55 7.61 -5.57
CA LYS A 121 -12.87 9.03 -5.44
C LYS A 121 -12.19 9.67 -4.22
N MET A 122 -12.23 9.02 -3.05
CA MET A 122 -11.55 9.54 -1.86
C MET A 122 -10.03 9.70 -2.06
N ILE A 123 -9.40 8.73 -2.73
CA ILE A 123 -7.98 8.82 -3.08
C ILE A 123 -7.75 10.00 -4.01
N VAL A 124 -8.51 10.12 -5.11
CA VAL A 124 -8.35 11.21 -6.08
C VAL A 124 -8.55 12.57 -5.44
N ASP A 125 -9.63 12.74 -4.66
CA ASP A 125 -9.97 14.00 -4.00
C ASP A 125 -8.86 14.46 -3.03
N TYR A 126 -8.15 13.52 -2.40
CA TYR A 126 -7.00 13.82 -1.55
C TYR A 126 -5.72 14.09 -2.35
N MET A 127 -5.39 13.22 -3.32
CA MET A 127 -4.13 13.32 -4.05
C MET A 127 -4.08 14.53 -4.99
N VAL A 128 -5.22 14.96 -5.54
CA VAL A 128 -5.29 16.12 -6.43
C VAL A 128 -4.88 17.43 -5.75
N LEU A 129 -4.94 17.49 -4.42
CA LEU A 129 -4.46 18.64 -3.65
C LEU A 129 -2.98 18.93 -3.90
N TYR A 130 -2.19 17.90 -4.22
CA TYR A 130 -0.75 18.04 -4.47
C TYR A 130 -0.42 18.46 -5.91
N LYS A 131 -1.41 18.48 -6.81
CA LYS A 131 -1.22 18.83 -8.22
C LYS A 131 -0.70 20.26 -8.41
N GLU A 132 -1.08 21.18 -7.52
CA GLU A 132 -0.67 22.58 -7.58
C GLU A 132 0.85 22.79 -7.44
N TYR A 133 1.59 21.80 -6.92
CA TYR A 133 3.03 21.91 -6.72
C TYR A 133 3.88 21.51 -7.94
N CYS A 134 3.24 21.17 -9.06
CA CYS A 134 3.91 20.73 -10.29
C CYS A 134 4.13 21.82 -11.35
N GLU A 135 4.10 23.09 -10.96
CA GLU A 135 4.31 24.26 -11.84
C GLU A 135 5.76 24.41 -12.35
#